data_AF-A0A9W7DVT4-F1
#
_entry.id   AF-A0A9W7DVT4-F1
#
_cell.length_a   1.000
_cell.length_b   1.000
_cell.length_c   1.000
_cell.angle_alpha   90.00
_cell.angle_beta   90.00
_cell.angle_gamma   90.00
#
_symmetry.space_group_name_H-M   'P 1'
#
loop_
_entity.id
_entity.type
_entity.pdbx_description
1 polymer ?
#
loop_
_entity_poly.entity_id
_entity_poly.type
_entity_poly.pdbx_seq_one_letter_code
_entity_poly.pdbx_strand_id
1 'polypeptide(L)'
;MTLFLRRHGRSLALFSFLFLLLLLLQSTSPSLDPSLTSLRGESYKQFGGALSRGTFSVSDSVISPNEKFHITAVADLDKRSKLGSSEWYSVLLPGVLSRSGGGGYEVQWGPARQVSTKHNEGGRGMELSELTVYDGRLLSFGDRTGIVFELIRDGGGGIKSVPRFILTEGDGETDKGMKVEWATVKDGNLYIGSFGKEFTNPAGE
;
A
#
# COMPACT_ATOMS: atom_id res chain seq x y z
N MET A 1 15.89 -16.23 46.97
CA MET A 1 15.50 -16.32 45.54
C MET A 1 14.26 -17.19 45.31
N THR A 2 14.02 -18.24 46.13
CA THR A 2 12.90 -19.18 45.98
C THR A 2 11.51 -18.63 46.40
N LEU A 3 11.44 -17.58 47.24
CA LEU A 3 10.18 -16.97 47.65
C LEU A 3 9.57 -15.99 46.63
N PHE A 4 10.39 -15.38 45.76
CA PHE A 4 9.94 -14.39 44.78
C PHE A 4 9.16 -15.06 43.62
N LEU A 5 9.59 -16.27 43.23
CA LEU A 5 8.95 -17.08 42.18
C LEU A 5 7.59 -17.65 42.62
N ARG A 6 7.38 -17.90 43.92
CA ARG A 6 6.11 -18.46 44.43
C ARG A 6 4.99 -17.43 44.53
N ARG A 7 5.33 -16.14 44.71
CA ARG A 7 4.34 -15.05 44.83
C ARG A 7 3.91 -14.47 43.47
N HIS A 8 4.71 -14.67 42.41
CA HIS A 8 4.45 -14.13 41.08
C HIS A 8 4.17 -15.18 39.99
N GLY A 9 4.22 -16.49 40.30
CA GLY A 9 3.90 -17.54 39.34
C GLY A 9 2.47 -17.44 38.75
N ARG A 10 1.50 -16.95 39.54
CA ARG A 10 0.14 -16.65 39.05
C ARG A 10 0.11 -15.45 38.12
N SER A 11 0.92 -14.41 38.36
CA SER A 11 1.02 -13.25 37.47
C SER A 11 1.75 -13.55 36.17
N LEU A 12 2.82 -14.36 36.20
CA LEU A 12 3.50 -14.79 34.98
C LEU A 12 2.60 -15.69 34.13
N ALA A 13 1.88 -16.63 34.74
CA ALA A 13 0.92 -17.46 34.01
C ALA A 13 -0.23 -16.63 33.40
N LEU A 14 -0.75 -15.62 34.11
CA LEU A 14 -1.75 -14.70 33.56
C LEU A 14 -1.19 -13.88 32.39
N PHE A 15 0.05 -13.38 32.50
CA PHE A 15 0.69 -12.62 31.43
C PHE A 15 0.95 -13.47 30.20
N SER A 16 1.46 -14.70 30.37
CA SER A 16 1.67 -15.64 29.28
C SER A 16 0.36 -16.07 28.63
N PHE A 17 -0.70 -16.27 29.42
CA PHE A 17 -2.03 -16.60 28.90
C PHE A 17 -2.66 -15.42 28.15
N LEU A 18 -2.54 -14.20 28.68
CA LEU A 18 -3.05 -13.00 28.01
C LEU A 18 -2.26 -12.68 26.73
N PHE A 19 -0.94 -12.90 26.73
CA PHE A 19 -0.08 -12.74 25.57
C PHE A 19 -0.38 -13.82 24.49
N LEU A 20 -0.60 -15.07 24.89
CA LEU A 20 -1.01 -16.14 23.99
C LEU A 20 -2.41 -15.92 23.44
N LEU A 21 -3.34 -15.40 24.26
CA LEU A 21 -4.69 -15.01 23.85
C LEU A 21 -4.64 -13.84 22.85
N LEU A 22 -3.76 -12.86 23.07
CA LEU A 22 -3.52 -11.75 22.12
C LEU A 22 -2.91 -12.25 20.80
N LEU A 23 -1.97 -13.19 20.85
CA LEU A 23 -1.42 -13.84 19.65
C LEU A 23 -2.49 -14.66 18.91
N LEU A 24 -3.37 -15.35 19.63
CA LEU A 24 -4.50 -16.09 19.05
C LEU A 24 -5.55 -15.13 18.44
N LEU A 25 -5.82 -13.99 19.07
CA LEU A 25 -6.69 -12.91 18.56
C LEU A 25 -6.06 -12.16 17.37
N GLN A 26 -4.74 -12.13 17.23
CA GLN A 26 -4.05 -11.61 16.05
C GLN A 26 -3.96 -12.65 14.91
N SER A 27 -4.06 -13.94 15.24
CA SER A 27 -4.03 -15.04 14.26
C SER A 27 -5.37 -15.31 13.58
N THR A 28 -6.46 -14.69 14.05
CA THR A 28 -7.70 -14.67 13.26
C THR A 28 -7.47 -13.75 12.08
N SER A 29 -7.22 -14.32 10.90
CA SER A 29 -7.41 -13.61 9.64
C SER A 29 -8.74 -12.88 9.72
N PRO A 30 -8.82 -11.57 9.46
CA PRO A 30 -10.07 -10.85 9.55
C PRO A 30 -11.08 -11.58 8.66
N SER A 31 -12.11 -12.17 9.27
CA SER A 31 -13.24 -12.69 8.53
C SER A 31 -13.82 -11.50 7.77
N LEU A 32 -13.85 -11.59 6.45
CA LEU A 32 -14.41 -10.55 5.58
C LEU A 32 -15.80 -10.17 6.11
N ASP A 33 -15.96 -8.90 6.50
CA ASP A 33 -17.25 -8.38 6.95
C ASP A 33 -18.30 -8.63 5.83
N PRO A 34 -19.44 -9.27 6.13
CA PRO A 34 -20.53 -9.50 5.18
C PRO A 34 -21.04 -8.21 4.50
N SER A 35 -20.84 -7.04 5.11
CA SER A 35 -21.14 -5.74 4.49
C SER A 35 -20.23 -5.42 3.30
N LEU A 36 -18.99 -5.94 3.28
CA LEU A 36 -18.04 -5.78 2.18
C LEU A 36 -18.41 -6.61 0.96
N THR A 37 -19.12 -7.73 1.15
CA THR A 37 -19.65 -8.54 0.04
C THR A 37 -20.78 -7.81 -0.69
N SER A 38 -21.59 -7.03 0.02
CA SER A 38 -22.64 -6.17 -0.55
C SER A 38 -22.08 -4.97 -1.35
N LEU A 39 -20.86 -4.52 -1.08
CA LEU A 39 -20.20 -3.43 -1.82
C LEU A 39 -19.60 -3.86 -3.16
N ARG A 40 -19.59 -5.16 -3.48
CA ARG A 40 -18.96 -5.70 -4.71
C ARG A 40 -19.66 -5.29 -6.02
N GLY A 41 -20.87 -4.74 -5.96
CA GLY A 41 -21.53 -4.09 -7.11
C GLY A 41 -20.86 -2.78 -7.55
N GLU A 42 -19.90 -2.28 -6.76
CA GLU A 42 -19.16 -1.03 -6.98
C GLU A 42 -17.69 -1.29 -7.38
N SER A 43 -17.40 -2.41 -8.05
CA SER A 43 -16.03 -2.86 -8.39
C SER A 43 -15.18 -1.78 -9.07
N TYR A 44 -15.79 -0.93 -9.92
CA TYR A 44 -15.11 0.21 -10.53
C TYR A 44 -14.59 1.25 -9.51
N LYS A 45 -15.32 1.47 -8.40
CA LYS A 45 -14.96 2.50 -7.40
C LYS A 45 -13.66 2.14 -6.66
N GLN A 46 -13.44 0.84 -6.43
CA GLN A 46 -12.30 0.29 -5.67
C GLN A 46 -10.98 0.40 -6.43
N PHE A 47 -10.98 0.26 -7.76
CA PHE A 47 -9.75 0.39 -8.55
C PHE A 47 -9.29 1.83 -8.73
N GLY A 48 -10.16 2.80 -8.45
CA GLY A 48 -9.70 4.15 -8.22
C GLY A 48 -9.36 4.46 -6.77
N GLY A 49 -9.12 3.45 -5.90
CA GLY A 49 -8.77 3.58 -4.48
C GLY A 49 -9.64 2.71 -3.57
N ALA A 50 -9.04 2.06 -2.56
CA ALA A 50 -9.73 1.10 -1.70
C ALA A 50 -10.94 1.74 -0.98
N LEU A 51 -12.06 1.04 -0.87
CA LEU A 51 -13.29 1.61 -0.26
C LEU A 51 -13.09 1.90 1.23
N SER A 52 -12.33 1.06 1.92
CA SER A 52 -11.90 1.27 3.29
C SER A 52 -10.63 0.47 3.57
N ARG A 53 -10.08 0.62 4.79
CA ARG A 53 -8.82 -0.03 5.18
C ARG A 53 -8.90 -1.55 5.02
N GLY A 54 -7.94 -2.14 4.31
CA GLY A 54 -7.82 -3.60 4.22
C GLY A 54 -8.92 -4.30 3.42
N THR A 55 -9.65 -3.57 2.58
CA THR A 55 -10.78 -4.09 1.79
C THR A 55 -10.50 -4.24 0.31
N PHE A 56 -9.27 -4.00 -0.13
CA PHE A 56 -8.88 -4.15 -1.52
C PHE A 56 -8.73 -5.64 -1.88
N SER A 57 -9.42 -6.10 -2.92
CA SER A 57 -9.29 -7.46 -3.43
C SER A 57 -9.01 -7.48 -4.92
N VAL A 58 -7.97 -8.20 -5.33
CA VAL A 58 -7.65 -8.40 -6.76
C VAL A 58 -8.77 -9.16 -7.46
N SER A 59 -9.52 -10.02 -6.76
CA SER A 59 -10.69 -10.72 -7.35
C SER A 59 -11.72 -9.76 -7.89
N ASP A 60 -11.85 -8.58 -7.29
CA ASP A 60 -12.83 -7.57 -7.67
C ASP A 60 -12.41 -6.84 -8.96
N SER A 61 -11.20 -7.10 -9.49
CA SER A 61 -10.78 -6.62 -10.81
C SER A 61 -11.56 -7.27 -11.94
N VAL A 62 -12.05 -8.50 -11.77
CA VAL A 62 -12.61 -9.27 -12.86
C VAL A 62 -13.99 -8.74 -13.24
N ILE A 63 -14.10 -8.14 -14.43
CA ILE A 63 -15.38 -7.68 -15.01
C ILE A 63 -15.99 -8.82 -15.82
N SER A 64 -15.21 -9.40 -16.73
CA SER A 64 -15.54 -10.66 -17.41
C SER A 64 -14.30 -11.57 -17.44
N PRO A 65 -14.43 -12.86 -17.04
CA PRO A 65 -13.29 -13.76 -16.97
C PRO A 65 -12.52 -13.84 -18.29
N ASN A 66 -11.20 -13.72 -18.23
CA ASN A 66 -10.26 -13.77 -19.37
C ASN A 66 -10.41 -12.66 -20.43
N GLU A 67 -11.33 -11.71 -20.22
CA GLU A 67 -11.71 -10.73 -21.24
C GLU A 67 -11.60 -9.29 -20.74
N LYS A 68 -12.10 -8.97 -19.54
CA LYS A 68 -12.14 -7.59 -19.04
C LYS A 68 -11.77 -7.50 -17.57
N PHE A 69 -10.88 -6.57 -17.26
CA PHE A 69 -10.36 -6.35 -15.92
C PHE A 69 -10.31 -4.85 -15.59
N HIS A 70 -10.70 -4.48 -14.37
CA HIS A 70 -10.31 -3.19 -13.82
C HIS A 70 -8.81 -3.19 -13.57
N ILE A 71 -8.18 -2.07 -13.92
CA ILE A 71 -6.77 -1.79 -13.67
C ILE A 71 -6.63 -0.39 -13.08
N THR A 72 -5.47 -0.09 -12.52
CA THR A 72 -5.16 1.26 -12.07
C THR A 72 -3.67 1.50 -12.12
N ALA A 73 -3.28 2.73 -12.42
CA ALA A 73 -1.90 3.17 -12.49
C ALA A 73 -1.69 4.34 -11.52
N VAL A 74 -0.48 4.46 -10.99
CA VAL A 74 -0.07 5.59 -10.16
C VAL A 74 1.06 6.35 -10.86
N ALA A 75 1.10 7.67 -10.69
CA ALA A 75 2.11 8.51 -11.32
C ALA A 75 3.23 8.88 -10.34
N ASP A 76 4.46 8.77 -10.81
CA ASP A 76 5.56 9.57 -10.29
C ASP A 76 5.68 10.84 -11.14
N LEU A 77 5.61 12.01 -10.50
CA LEU A 77 5.72 13.32 -11.15
C LEU A 77 7.08 13.99 -10.89
N ASP A 78 8.01 13.27 -10.25
CA ASP A 78 9.25 13.82 -9.73
C ASP A 78 8.97 15.08 -8.88
N LYS A 79 9.81 16.11 -9.06
CA LYS A 79 9.69 17.42 -8.41
C LYS A 79 8.40 18.17 -8.79
N ARG A 80 7.67 17.76 -9.83
CA ARG A 80 6.38 18.39 -10.21
C ARG A 80 5.22 17.94 -9.31
N SER A 81 5.46 16.98 -8.42
CA SER A 81 4.52 16.60 -7.36
C SER A 81 4.22 17.74 -6.39
N LYS A 82 5.06 18.78 -6.28
CA LYS A 82 4.87 19.87 -5.31
C LYS A 82 3.65 20.73 -5.63
N LEU A 83 2.72 20.82 -4.69
CA LEU A 83 1.51 21.64 -4.73
C LEU A 83 1.61 22.75 -3.67
N GLY A 84 1.89 23.97 -4.12
CA GLY A 84 2.06 25.12 -3.21
C GLY A 84 3.30 24.97 -2.30
N SER A 85 3.15 25.34 -1.03
CA SER A 85 4.29 25.43 -0.09
C SER A 85 4.55 24.17 0.74
N SER A 86 3.54 23.36 1.01
CA SER A 86 3.59 22.30 2.04
C SER A 86 2.79 21.05 1.69
N GLU A 87 2.39 20.91 0.42
CA GLU A 87 1.64 19.76 -0.06
C GLU A 87 2.30 19.19 -1.31
N TRP A 88 2.20 17.88 -1.47
CA TRP A 88 2.65 17.15 -2.64
C TRP A 88 1.54 16.23 -3.11
N TYR A 89 1.47 15.98 -4.41
CA TYR A 89 0.45 15.13 -5.01
C TYR A 89 1.02 14.15 -6.03
N SER A 90 0.29 13.07 -6.21
CA SER A 90 0.39 12.11 -7.30
C SER A 90 -0.99 11.96 -7.95
N VAL A 91 -1.04 11.19 -9.03
CA VAL A 91 -2.27 10.87 -9.76
C VAL A 91 -2.49 9.35 -9.74
N LEU A 92 -3.69 8.94 -9.33
CA LEU A 92 -4.19 7.60 -9.49
C LEU A 92 -5.14 7.56 -10.69
N LEU A 93 -4.86 6.69 -11.66
CA LEU A 93 -5.57 6.58 -12.93
C LEU A 93 -6.22 5.20 -13.05
N PRO A 94 -7.51 5.05 -12.67
CA PRO A 94 -8.25 3.82 -12.88
C PRO A 94 -8.60 3.63 -14.36
N GLY A 95 -8.74 2.39 -14.80
CA GLY A 95 -9.14 2.05 -16.16
C GLY A 95 -9.69 0.64 -16.27
N VAL A 96 -10.07 0.28 -17.49
CA VAL A 96 -10.53 -1.07 -17.85
C VAL A 96 -9.64 -1.59 -18.97
N LEU A 97 -8.97 -2.71 -18.71
CA LEU A 97 -8.25 -3.49 -19.71
C LEU A 97 -9.23 -4.49 -20.35
N SER A 98 -9.34 -4.49 -21.68
CA SER A 98 -10.14 -5.43 -22.45
C SER A 98 -9.28 -6.19 -23.45
N ARG A 99 -9.46 -7.52 -23.53
CA ARG A 99 -8.85 -8.37 -24.55
C ARG A 99 -9.80 -8.46 -25.75
N SER A 100 -9.29 -8.23 -26.96
CA SER A 100 -10.05 -8.40 -28.19
C SER A 100 -10.03 -9.86 -28.65
N GLY A 101 -11.07 -10.28 -29.40
CA GLY A 101 -11.17 -11.66 -29.91
C GLY A 101 -10.01 -12.09 -30.83
N GLY A 102 -9.29 -11.13 -31.42
CA GLY A 102 -8.07 -11.38 -32.22
C GLY A 102 -6.78 -11.47 -31.41
N GLY A 103 -6.84 -11.43 -30.07
CA GLY A 103 -5.67 -11.49 -29.19
C GLY A 103 -5.02 -10.15 -28.85
N GLY A 104 -5.59 -9.04 -29.29
CA GLY A 104 -5.14 -7.68 -28.92
C GLY A 104 -5.66 -7.27 -27.54
N TYR A 105 -5.16 -6.14 -27.04
CA TYR A 105 -5.59 -5.52 -25.79
C TYR A 105 -5.90 -4.04 -26.00
N GLU A 106 -6.93 -3.54 -25.32
CA GLU A 106 -7.33 -2.14 -25.30
C GLU A 106 -7.47 -1.69 -23.84
N VAL A 107 -7.10 -0.44 -23.55
CA VAL A 107 -7.33 0.17 -22.24
C VAL A 107 -8.24 1.38 -22.39
N GLN A 108 -9.31 1.42 -21.61
CA GLN A 108 -10.18 2.58 -21.47
C GLN A 108 -9.98 3.21 -20.10
N TRP A 109 -9.44 4.43 -20.09
CA TRP A 109 -9.14 5.15 -18.86
C TRP A 109 -10.35 5.88 -18.30
N GLY A 110 -10.47 5.88 -16.97
CA GLY A 110 -11.40 6.69 -16.22
C GLY A 110 -10.85 8.09 -15.91
N PRO A 111 -11.61 8.88 -15.13
CA PRO A 111 -11.12 10.16 -14.64
C PRO A 111 -9.96 9.94 -13.65
N ALA A 112 -8.88 10.69 -13.87
CA ALA A 112 -7.76 10.79 -12.96
C ALA A 112 -8.20 11.29 -11.58
N ARG A 113 -7.57 10.76 -10.52
CA ARG A 113 -7.83 11.16 -9.13
C ARG A 113 -6.54 11.66 -8.50
N GLN A 114 -6.59 12.84 -7.91
CA GLN A 114 -5.46 13.37 -7.16
C GLN A 114 -5.32 12.62 -5.83
N VAL A 115 -4.09 12.27 -5.50
CA VAL A 115 -3.70 11.75 -4.19
C VAL A 115 -2.72 12.74 -3.60
N SER A 116 -3.02 13.31 -2.44
CA SER A 116 -2.16 14.33 -1.80
C SER A 116 -1.60 13.86 -0.46
N THR A 117 -0.49 14.46 -0.04
CA THR A 117 0.03 14.39 1.33
C THR A 117 0.79 15.67 1.71
N LYS A 118 1.00 15.88 3.02
CA LYS A 118 1.94 16.89 3.55
C LYS A 118 3.28 16.28 3.97
N HIS A 119 3.36 14.94 4.01
CA HIS A 119 4.61 14.23 4.28
C HIS A 119 5.60 14.44 3.14
N ASN A 120 6.82 14.84 3.50
CA ASN A 120 7.90 15.07 2.55
C ASN A 120 9.24 14.87 3.25
N GLU A 121 10.26 14.63 2.46
CA GLU A 121 11.66 14.57 2.89
C GLU A 121 12.47 15.45 1.95
N GLY A 122 13.22 16.41 2.50
CA GLY A 122 13.98 17.38 1.71
C GLY A 122 13.12 18.20 0.74
N GLY A 123 11.84 18.44 1.06
CA GLY A 123 10.92 19.19 0.21
C GLY A 123 10.38 18.42 -1.00
N ARG A 124 10.49 17.09 -1.01
CA ARG A 124 9.94 16.18 -2.03
C ARG A 124 9.02 15.14 -1.39
N GLY A 125 7.91 14.80 -2.05
CA GLY A 125 6.92 13.85 -1.57
C GLY A 125 5.99 13.43 -2.70
N MET A 126 5.20 12.36 -2.51
CA MET A 126 4.31 11.78 -3.53
C MET A 126 4.98 11.41 -4.87
N GLU A 127 6.27 11.11 -4.83
CA GLU A 127 6.98 10.45 -5.94
C GLU A 127 6.77 8.95 -5.76
N LEU A 128 5.67 8.46 -6.33
CA LEU A 128 5.13 7.13 -6.08
C LEU A 128 5.62 6.14 -7.15
N SER A 129 6.55 5.27 -6.79
CA SER A 129 7.28 4.43 -7.76
C SER A 129 6.73 3.02 -7.93
N GLU A 130 5.71 2.63 -7.16
CA GLU A 130 5.11 1.29 -7.21
C GLU A 130 3.65 1.33 -6.76
N LEU A 131 2.84 0.37 -7.22
CA LEU A 131 1.47 0.14 -6.81
C LEU A 131 1.17 -1.36 -6.69
N THR A 132 1.05 -1.85 -5.45
CA THR A 132 0.86 -3.28 -5.18
C THR A 132 -0.27 -3.55 -4.21
N VAL A 133 -0.87 -4.73 -4.32
CA VAL A 133 -1.86 -5.20 -3.34
C VAL A 133 -1.19 -6.15 -2.36
N TYR A 134 -1.27 -5.83 -1.06
CA TYR A 134 -0.75 -6.68 0.01
C TYR A 134 -1.66 -6.61 1.24
N ASP A 135 -1.97 -7.76 1.84
CA ASP A 135 -2.82 -7.86 3.04
C ASP A 135 -4.16 -7.09 2.92
N GLY A 136 -4.81 -7.21 1.77
CA GLY A 136 -6.07 -6.52 1.48
C GLY A 136 -5.94 -5.01 1.26
N ARG A 137 -4.73 -4.47 1.05
CA ARG A 137 -4.49 -3.02 0.94
C ARG A 137 -3.91 -2.69 -0.43
N LEU A 138 -4.41 -1.62 -1.04
CA LEU A 138 -3.75 -1.00 -2.19
C LEU A 138 -2.65 -0.07 -1.68
N LEU A 139 -1.40 -0.49 -1.83
CA LEU A 139 -0.22 0.20 -1.33
C LEU A 139 0.54 0.89 -2.45
N SER A 140 1.05 2.09 -2.17
CA SER A 140 1.98 2.81 -3.03
C SER A 140 3.12 3.40 -2.21
N PHE A 141 4.27 3.61 -2.84
CA PHE A 141 5.56 3.74 -2.16
C PHE A 141 6.25 5.04 -2.56
N GLY A 142 6.47 5.93 -1.61
CA GLY A 142 7.14 7.21 -1.84
C GLY A 142 8.66 7.08 -1.84
N ASP A 143 9.32 7.12 -3.00
CA ASP A 143 10.75 6.87 -3.16
C ASP A 143 11.66 7.94 -2.52
N ARG A 144 11.09 9.09 -2.16
CA ARG A 144 11.81 10.16 -1.45
C ARG A 144 11.77 10.02 0.05
N THR A 145 10.66 9.50 0.56
CA THR A 145 10.33 9.49 1.99
C THR A 145 10.44 8.10 2.62
N GLY A 146 10.52 7.06 1.78
CA GLY A 146 10.38 5.67 2.21
C GLY A 146 8.99 5.31 2.76
N ILE A 147 8.01 6.23 2.72
CA ILE A 147 6.68 5.97 3.26
C ILE A 147 5.90 5.06 2.32
N VAL A 148 5.32 4.01 2.91
CA VAL A 148 4.32 3.15 2.27
C VAL A 148 2.93 3.67 2.63
N PHE A 149 2.21 4.16 1.62
CA PHE A 149 0.85 4.67 1.75
C PHE A 149 -0.17 3.62 1.37
N GLU A 150 -1.23 3.49 2.16
CA GLU A 150 -2.47 2.84 1.72
C GLU A 150 -3.37 3.89 1.06
N LEU A 151 -3.83 3.62 -0.16
CA LEU A 151 -4.68 4.51 -0.95
C LEU A 151 -6.16 4.17 -0.73
N ILE A 152 -6.85 5.02 0.03
CA ILE A 152 -8.24 4.80 0.45
C ILE A 152 -9.13 5.91 -0.10
N ARG A 153 -10.26 5.54 -0.70
CA ARG A 153 -11.28 6.49 -1.15
C ARG A 153 -11.93 7.17 0.04
N ASP A 154 -12.12 8.48 -0.04
CA ASP A 154 -12.93 9.22 0.91
C ASP A 154 -14.41 9.29 0.46
N GLY A 155 -15.28 9.72 1.37
CA GLY A 155 -16.72 9.85 1.10
C GLY A 155 -17.06 10.90 0.04
N GLY A 156 -16.14 11.82 -0.28
CA GLY A 156 -16.28 12.86 -1.31
C GLY A 156 -15.77 12.45 -2.70
N GLY A 157 -15.23 11.24 -2.83
CA GLY A 157 -14.67 10.73 -4.08
C GLY A 157 -13.21 11.06 -4.33
N GLY A 158 -12.53 11.72 -3.38
CA GLY A 158 -11.09 11.89 -3.35
C GLY A 158 -10.36 10.66 -2.81
N ILE A 159 -9.03 10.68 -2.84
CA ILE A 159 -8.17 9.60 -2.37
C ILE A 159 -7.31 10.09 -1.22
N LYS A 160 -7.52 9.49 -0.05
CA LYS A 160 -6.70 9.67 1.13
C LYS A 160 -5.47 8.76 1.01
N SER A 161 -4.28 9.37 1.03
CA SER A 161 -3.03 8.66 1.28
C SER A 161 -2.87 8.46 2.79
N VAL A 162 -2.76 7.20 3.25
CA VAL A 162 -2.62 6.89 4.67
C VAL A 162 -1.27 6.21 4.92
N PRO A 163 -0.31 6.87 5.58
CA PRO A 163 0.96 6.23 5.95
C PRO A 163 0.73 4.96 6.77
N ARG A 164 1.40 3.86 6.39
CA ARG A 164 1.38 2.58 7.10
C ARG A 164 2.73 2.17 7.62
N PHE A 165 3.76 2.39 6.81
CA PHE A 165 5.13 2.06 7.13
C PHE A 165 6.04 3.18 6.65
N ILE A 166 7.21 3.29 7.25
CA ILE A 166 8.32 4.09 6.77
C ILE A 166 9.53 3.17 6.69
N LEU A 167 10.20 3.17 5.55
CA LEU A 167 11.37 2.35 5.27
C LEU A 167 12.57 3.28 5.16
N THR A 168 13.63 2.99 5.91
CA THR A 168 14.90 3.70 5.80
C THR A 168 15.83 2.97 4.84
N GLU A 169 16.76 3.69 4.21
CA GLU A 169 17.68 3.08 3.25
C GLU A 169 18.78 2.24 3.90
N GLY A 170 19.48 1.46 3.08
CA GLY A 170 20.60 0.63 3.52
C GLY A 170 20.15 -0.56 4.38
N ASP A 171 20.84 -0.76 5.50
CA ASP A 171 20.51 -1.77 6.52
C ASP A 171 19.45 -1.30 7.53
N GLY A 172 18.94 -0.08 7.37
CA GLY A 172 17.92 0.53 8.21
C GLY A 172 18.45 1.52 9.24
N GLU A 173 19.76 1.61 9.45
CA GLU A 173 20.41 2.47 10.45
C GLU A 173 20.73 3.88 9.88
N THR A 174 19.76 4.47 9.18
CA THR A 174 19.85 5.81 8.58
C THR A 174 18.58 6.61 8.85
N ASP A 175 18.65 7.94 8.78
CA ASP A 175 17.48 8.83 8.91
C ASP A 175 16.83 9.18 7.56
N LYS A 176 17.36 8.62 6.47
CA LYS A 176 16.92 8.86 5.09
C LYS A 176 15.95 7.79 4.61
N GLY A 177 14.86 8.22 4.00
CA GLY A 177 13.88 7.34 3.39
C GLY A 177 14.47 6.46 2.28
N MET A 178 14.06 5.20 2.26
CA MET A 178 14.41 4.25 1.21
C MET A 178 13.88 4.72 -0.14
N LYS A 179 14.76 4.74 -1.15
CA LYS A 179 14.35 4.89 -2.55
C LYS A 179 13.71 3.60 -3.06
N VAL A 180 12.42 3.43 -2.79
CA VAL A 180 11.65 2.27 -3.26
C VAL A 180 11.38 2.40 -4.76
N GLU A 181 11.63 1.33 -5.51
CA GLU A 181 11.45 1.29 -6.98
C GLU A 181 10.57 0.13 -7.43
N TRP A 182 10.39 -0.88 -6.58
CA TRP A 182 9.52 -2.02 -6.86
C TRP A 182 9.05 -2.69 -5.58
N ALA A 183 7.93 -3.40 -5.69
CA ALA A 183 7.47 -4.32 -4.67
C ALA A 183 6.86 -5.58 -5.30
N THR A 184 6.97 -6.71 -4.62
CA THR A 184 6.32 -7.96 -5.03
C THR A 184 5.87 -8.77 -3.84
N VAL A 185 4.89 -9.64 -4.04
CA VAL A 185 4.39 -10.54 -3.00
C VAL A 185 4.78 -11.97 -3.35
N LYS A 186 5.48 -12.63 -2.43
CA LYS A 186 5.89 -14.03 -2.57
C LYS A 186 5.78 -14.75 -1.24
N ASP A 187 5.20 -15.95 -1.27
CA ASP A 187 5.03 -16.81 -0.09
C ASP A 187 4.38 -16.09 1.11
N GLY A 188 3.40 -15.20 0.82
CA GLY A 188 2.69 -14.41 1.83
C GLY A 188 3.45 -13.19 2.38
N ASN A 189 4.65 -12.89 1.87
CA ASN A 189 5.46 -11.76 2.30
C ASN A 189 5.52 -10.67 1.23
N LEU A 190 5.51 -9.40 1.68
CA LEU A 190 5.79 -8.25 0.84
C LEU A 190 7.30 -8.02 0.78
N TYR A 191 7.87 -8.14 -0.41
CA TYR A 191 9.24 -7.78 -0.73
C TYR A 191 9.24 -6.39 -1.35
N ILE A 192 10.15 -5.54 -0.89
CA ILE A 192 10.27 -4.16 -1.32
C ILE A 192 11.73 -3.95 -1.66
N GLY A 193 12.01 -3.34 -2.81
CA GLY A 193 13.38 -3.11 -3.23
C GLY A 193 13.61 -1.74 -3.84
N SER A 194 14.89 -1.43 -3.88
CA SER A 194 15.42 -0.22 -4.50
C SER A 194 15.94 -0.53 -5.91
N PHE A 195 16.68 0.40 -6.50
CA PHE A 195 17.20 0.35 -7.87
C PHE A 195 18.22 -0.77 -8.15
N GLY A 196 18.61 -1.56 -7.14
CA GLY A 196 19.29 -2.84 -7.36
C GLY A 196 20.75 -2.77 -7.86
N LYS A 197 21.42 -1.63 -7.65
CA LYS A 197 22.86 -1.46 -7.90
C LYS A 197 23.48 -0.59 -6.80
N GLU A 198 24.80 -0.47 -6.79
CA GLU A 198 25.49 0.50 -5.94
C GLU A 198 25.03 1.92 -6.28
N PHE A 199 24.94 2.77 -5.25
CA PHE A 199 24.76 4.19 -5.47
C PHE A 199 26.03 4.73 -6.13
N THR A 200 25.83 5.52 -7.18
CA THR A 200 26.92 6.23 -7.86
C THR A 200 26.52 7.68 -8.01
N ASN A 201 27.49 8.59 -8.00
CA ASN A 201 27.28 9.97 -8.36
C ASN A 201 26.90 10.10 -9.86
N PRO A 202 26.55 11.30 -10.37
CA PRO A 202 26.21 11.48 -11.78
C PRO A 202 27.34 11.13 -12.78
N ALA A 203 28.59 11.05 -12.34
CA ALA A 203 29.73 10.60 -13.14
C ALA A 203 29.92 9.07 -13.11
N GLY A 204 29.15 8.35 -12.28
CA GLY A 204 29.22 6.90 -12.17
C GLY A 204 30.22 6.39 -11.13
N GLU A 205 30.76 7.27 -10.28
CA GLU A 205 31.66 6.91 -9.17
C GLU A 205 30.91 6.57 -7.90
#